data_AF-A0A5K1AGQ5-F1
#
_entry.id   AF-A0A5K1AGQ5-F1
#
_cell.length_a   1.000
_cell.length_b   1.000
_cell.length_c   1.000
_cell.angle_alpha   90.00
_cell.angle_beta   90.00
_cell.angle_gamma   90.00
#
_symmetry.space_group_name_H-M   'P 1'
#
loop_
_entity.id
_entity.type
_entity.pdbx_description
1 polymer ?
#
loop_
_entity_poly.entity_id
_entity_poly.type
_entity_poly.pdbx_seq_one_letter_code
_entity_poly.pdbx_strand_id
1 'polypeptide(L)' 'NMVDGLGITGYEGIFLKTCEITLSVLRSHRETLMSVLETFIHDPLVEWTKSHKSSGVEVDNPHAQ' A
#
# COMPACT_ATOMS: atom_id res chain seq x y z
N ASN A 1 16.63 8.04 2.99
CA ASN A 1 15.22 8.20 2.60
C ASN A 1 15.05 7.56 1.22
N MET A 2 13.92 6.94 0.86
CA MET A 2 13.75 6.28 -0.45
C MET A 2 13.88 7.27 -1.62
N VAL A 3 13.45 8.52 -1.41
CA VAL A 3 13.53 9.59 -2.42
C VAL A 3 14.99 9.93 -2.77
N ASP A 4 15.92 9.81 -1.82
CA ASP A 4 17.35 10.08 -2.04
C ASP A 4 17.95 9.15 -3.11
N GLY A 5 17.38 7.95 -3.28
CA GLY A 5 17.82 6.98 -4.28
C GLY A 5 17.33 7.26 -5.70
N LEU A 6 16.47 8.26 -5.91
CA LEU A 6 15.87 8.56 -7.22
C LEU A 6 16.70 9.55 -8.05
N GLY A 7 17.85 9.99 -7.53
CA GLY A 7 18.78 10.90 -8.18
C GLY A 7 18.42 12.37 -7.98
N ILE A 8 19.06 13.26 -8.75
CA ILE A 8 18.96 14.71 -8.56
C ILE A 8 17.54 15.27 -8.78
N THR A 9 16.72 14.58 -9.56
CA THR A 9 15.33 14.97 -9.84
C THR A 9 14.34 14.43 -8.81
N GLY A 10 14.80 13.63 -7.83
CA GLY A 10 13.94 13.01 -6.83
C GLY A 10 12.79 12.22 -7.45
N TYR A 11 11.60 12.31 -6.86
CA TYR A 11 10.42 11.59 -7.35
C TYR A 11 9.80 12.23 -8.60
N GLU A 12 10.06 13.50 -8.89
CA GLU A 12 9.46 14.24 -10.01
C GLU A 12 10.02 13.82 -11.38
N GLY A 13 11.14 13.07 -11.39
CA GLY A 13 11.76 12.55 -12.60
C GLY A 13 11.08 11.28 -13.13
N ILE A 14 11.92 10.26 -13.38
CA ILE A 14 11.50 9.00 -14.01
C ILE A 14 10.40 8.29 -13.20
N PHE A 15 10.45 8.40 -11.87
CA PHE A 15 9.46 7.82 -10.99
C PHE A 15 8.04 8.35 -11.31
N LEU A 16 7.82 9.67 -11.24
CA LEU A 16 6.52 10.27 -11.52
C LEU A 16 6.03 9.91 -12.92
N LYS A 17 6.91 10.00 -13.94
CA LYS A 17 6.53 9.65 -15.32
C LYS A 17 6.11 8.19 -15.46
N THR A 18 6.81 7.28 -14.79
CA THR A 18 6.47 5.85 -14.79
C THR A 18 5.14 5.62 -14.10
N CYS A 19 4.90 6.26 -12.94
CA CYS A 19 3.63 6.18 -12.24
C CYS A 19 2.44 6.68 -13.08
N GLU A 20 2.60 7.79 -13.81
CA GLU A 20 1.57 8.28 -14.74
C GLU A 20 1.23 7.23 -15.81
N ILE A 21 2.24 6.65 -16.44
CA ILE A 21 2.06 5.63 -17.49
C ILE A 21 1.40 4.38 -16.89
N THR A 22 1.91 3.87 -15.77
CA THR A 22 1.33 2.72 -15.08
C THR A 22 -0.13 2.97 -14.74
N LEU A 23 -0.47 4.13 -14.17
CA LEU A 23 -1.85 4.47 -13.82
C LEU A 23 -2.72 4.61 -15.07
N SER A 24 -2.19 5.19 -16.15
CA SER A 24 -2.89 5.27 -17.43
C SER A 24 -3.20 3.87 -17.97
N VAL A 25 -2.24 2.95 -17.98
CA VAL A 25 -2.44 1.57 -18.47
C VAL A 25 -3.47 0.84 -17.61
N LEU A 26 -3.38 0.92 -16.28
CA LEU A 26 -4.33 0.29 -15.38
C LEU A 26 -5.75 0.83 -15.57
N ARG A 27 -5.92 2.14 -15.79
CA ARG A 27 -7.23 2.76 -16.04
C ARG A 27 -7.79 2.39 -17.42
N SER A 28 -6.95 2.35 -18.46
CA SER A 28 -7.35 1.94 -19.81
C SER A 28 -7.78 0.47 -19.88
N HIS A 29 -7.24 -0.38 -19.02
CA HIS A 29 -7.57 -1.81 -18.93
C HIS A 29 -8.37 -2.15 -17.66
N ARG A 30 -9.26 -1.25 -17.25
CA ARG A 30 -10.06 -1.38 -16.02
C ARG A 30 -10.81 -2.71 -15.96
N GLU A 31 -11.40 -3.17 -17.06
CA GLU A 31 -12.19 -4.41 -17.09
C GLU A 31 -11.33 -5.63 -16.77
N THR A 32 -10.15 -5.74 -17.38
CA THR A 32 -9.17 -6.79 -17.07
C THR A 32 -8.74 -6.74 -15.61
N LEU A 33 -8.44 -5.55 -15.09
CA LEU A 33 -8.07 -5.37 -13.69
C LEU A 33 -9.21 -5.78 -12.75
N MET A 34 -10.45 -5.36 -13.04
CA MET A 34 -11.62 -5.70 -12.25
C MET A 34 -11.91 -7.20 -12.27
N SER A 35 -11.76 -7.87 -13.42
CA SER A 35 -11.94 -9.32 -13.53
C SER A 35 -10.99 -10.09 -12.61
N VAL A 36 -9.74 -9.63 -12.46
CA VAL A 36 -8.80 -10.21 -11.47
C VAL A 36 -9.26 -9.90 -10.06
N LEU A 37 -9.67 -8.66 -9.77
CA LEU A 37 -10.07 -8.23 -8.42
C LEU A 37 -11.37 -8.88 -7.92
N GLU A 38 -12.30 -9.20 -8.81
CA GLU A 38 -13.56 -9.89 -8.49
C GLU A 38 -13.32 -11.24 -7.80
N THR A 39 -12.25 -11.95 -8.18
CA THR A 39 -11.90 -13.23 -7.55
C THR A 39 -11.62 -13.09 -6.05
N PHE A 40 -10.98 -11.99 -5.62
CA PHE A 40 -10.69 -11.71 -4.22
C PHE A 40 -11.94 -11.29 -3.42
N ILE A 41 -12.97 -10.76 -4.08
CA ILE A 41 -14.25 -10.44 -3.44
C ILE A 41 -15.04 -11.73 -3.16
N HIS A 42 -14.94 -12.71 -4.07
CA HIS A 42 -15.64 -13.98 -3.98
C HIS A 42 -14.91 -15.04 -3.17
N ASP A 43 -13.61 -14.86 -2.89
CA ASP A 43 -12.83 -15.79 -2.07
C ASP A 43 -13.20 -15.61 -0.57
N PRO A 44 -13.87 -16.62 0.04
CA PRO A 44 -14.34 -16.54 1.42
C PRO A 44 -13.21 -16.54 2.47
N LEU A 45 -11.97 -16.79 2.05
CA LEU A 45 -10.79 -16.79 2.92
C LEU A 45 -10.04 -15.45 2.93
N VAL A 46 -10.48 -14.47 2.14
CA VAL A 46 -9.83 -13.16 2.11
C VAL A 46 -10.21 -12.36 3.35
N GLU A 47 -9.26 -12.24 4.28
CA GLU A 47 -9.38 -11.37 5.45
C GLU A 47 -9.03 -9.91 5.10
N TRP A 48 -10.05 -9.08 4.90
CA TRP A 48 -9.89 -7.65 4.58
C TRP A 48 -9.66 -6.74 5.80
N THR A 49 -9.93 -7.25 7.00
CA THR A 49 -9.74 -6.50 8.24
C THR A 49 -8.46 -6.95 8.92
N LYS A 50 -7.56 -6.00 9.20
CA LYS A 50 -6.50 -6.24 10.18
C LYS A 50 -7.20 -6.50 11.50
N SER A 51 -7.09 -7.72 12.03
CA SER A 51 -7.44 -7.99 13.41
C SER A 51 -6.70 -6.97 14.28
N HIS A 52 -7.42 -6.01 14.86
CA HIS A 52 -6.89 -5.08 15.85
C HIS A 52 -6.52 -5.89 17.10
N LYS A 53 -5.40 -6.58 17.03
CA LYS A 53 -4.73 -7.21 18.17
C LYS A 53 -3.30 -6.68 18.26
N SER A 54 -3.18 -5.36 18.36
CA SER A 54 -2.21 -4.81 19.30
C SER A 54 -2.96 -4.53 20.61
N SER A 55 -3.33 -5.60 21.30
CA SER A 55 -3.66 -5.52 22.73
C SER A 55 -2.46 -4.89 23.44
N GLY A 56 -2.72 -3.85 24.23
CA GLY A 56 -1.74 -2.94 24.78
C GLY A 56 -0.52 -3.63 25.39
N VAL A 57 0.66 -3.14 25.01
CA VAL A 57 1.79 -3.15 25.92
C VAL A 57 1.56 -1.96 26.85
N GLU A 58 0.83 -2.20 27.93
CA GLU A 58 0.86 -1.34 29.10
C GLU A 58 2.29 -1.40 29.64
N VAL A 59 3.09 -0.38 29.31
CA VAL A 59 4.40 -0.18 29.92
C VAL A 59 4.15 0.24 31.36
N ASP A 60 4.17 -0.74 32.26
CA ASP A 60 4.30 -0.51 33.70
C ASP A 60 5.57 0.34 33.93
N ASN A 61 5.39 1.57 34.40
CA ASN A 61 6.50 2.50 34.64
C ASN A 61 7.00 2.28 36.07
N PRO A 62 8.18 1.68 36.29
CA PRO A 62 8.71 1.41 37.63
C PRO A 62 9.16 2.68 38.39
N HIS A 63 8.98 3.87 37.82
CA HIS A 63 9.31 5.16 38.46
C HIS A 63 8.11 5.84 39.13
N ALA A 64 7.12 5.09 39.60
CA ALA A 64 6.20 5.59 40.63
C ALA A 64 6.91 5.62 42.00
N GLN A 65 7.89 6.52 42.14
CA GLN A 65 8.32 7.22 43.37
C GLN A 65 9.04 8.50 42.97
#